data_AF-A0A2D9N906-F1
#
_entry.id   AF-A0A2D9N906-F1
#
_cell.length_a   1.000
_cell.length_b   1.000
_cell.length_c   1.000
_cell.angle_alpha   90.00
_cell.angle_beta   90.00
_cell.angle_gamma   90.00
#
_symmetry.space_group_name_H-M   'P 1'
#
loop_
_entity.id
_entity.type
_entity.pdbx_description
1 polymer ?
#
loop_
_entity_poly.entity_id
_entity_poly.type
_entity_poly.pdbx_seq_one_letter_code
_entity_poly.pdbx_strand_id
1 'polypeptide(L)' 'MSNKQQLEDKFYQLQEMLTDEFIERIKTGDAEPSLLNAARQYLKDNSIHASLKQDDRLQDLVSILPFKDDEDDQKEAIQ' A
#
# COMPACT_ATOMS: atom_id res chain seq x y z
N MET A 1 25.58 -20.60 0.73
CA MET A 1 24.35 -19.90 0.31
C MET A 1 23.79 -20.67 -0.87
N SER A 2 22.53 -21.10 -0.81
CA SER A 2 21.93 -21.85 -1.92
C SER A 2 21.81 -20.95 -3.15
N ASN A 3 22.05 -21.50 -4.35
CA ASN A 3 21.90 -20.77 -5.62
C ASN A 3 20.57 -20.01 -5.72
N LYS A 4 19.51 -20.58 -5.13
CA LYS A 4 18.19 -19.96 -5.05
C LYS A 4 18.17 -18.63 -4.27
N GLN A 5 18.85 -18.57 -3.12
CA GLN A 5 18.96 -17.34 -2.32
C GLN A 5 19.75 -16.26 -3.05
N GLN A 6 20.85 -16.64 -3.72
CA GLN A 6 21.64 -15.67 -4.51
C GLN A 6 20.87 -15.10 -5.70
N LEU A 7 19.94 -15.88 -6.26
CA LEU A 7 19.06 -15.43 -7.33
C LEU A 7 18.01 -14.46 -6.78
N GLU A 8 17.39 -14.78 -5.65
CA GLU A 8 16.43 -13.91 -4.96
C GLU A 8 17.08 -12.56 -4.58
N ASP A 9 18.28 -12.56 -4.01
CA ASP A 9 19.01 -11.33 -3.65
C ASP A 9 19.26 -10.43 -4.88
N LYS A 10 19.61 -11.03 -6.02
CA LYS A 10 19.80 -10.29 -7.28
C LYS A 10 18.50 -9.70 -7.81
N PHE A 11 17.39 -10.42 -7.65
CA PHE A 11 16.06 -9.92 -8.01
C PHE A 11 15.68 -8.71 -7.16
N TYR A 12 15.89 -8.78 -5.84
CA TYR A 12 15.62 -7.64 -4.96
C TYR A 12 16.47 -6.42 -5.29
N GLN A 13 17.77 -6.60 -5.53
CA GLN A 13 18.64 -5.49 -5.95
C GLN A 13 18.20 -4.88 -7.29
N LEU A 14 17.82 -5.71 -8.26
CA LEU A 14 17.29 -5.21 -9.53
C LEU A 14 16.01 -4.40 -9.32
N GLN A 15 15.14 -4.89 -8.45
CA GLN A 15 13.88 -4.26 -8.12
C GLN A 15 14.08 -2.89 -7.44
N GLU A 16 15.05 -2.79 -6.54
CA GLU A 16 15.45 -1.55 -5.86
C GLU A 16 15.97 -0.52 -6.86
N MET A 17 16.97 -0.88 -7.68
CA MET A 17 17.55 0.02 -8.69
C MET A 17 16.50 0.56 -9.67
N LEU A 18 15.57 -0.30 -10.09
CA LEU A 18 14.52 0.06 -11.04
C LEU A 18 13.48 1.02 -10.41
N THR A 19 13.21 0.84 -9.12
CA THR A 19 12.35 1.77 -8.36
C THR A 19 13.00 3.13 -8.22
N ASP A 20 14.29 3.17 -7.87
CA ASP A 20 15.03 4.42 -7.70
C ASP A 20 15.13 5.21 -9.01
N GLU A 21 15.39 4.55 -10.13
CA GLU A 21 15.43 5.18 -11.45
C GLU A 21 14.08 5.78 -11.85
N PHE A 22 12.96 5.09 -11.55
CA PHE A 22 11.63 5.65 -11.74
C PHE A 22 11.41 6.87 -10.87
N ILE A 23 11.78 6.82 -9.59
CA ILE A 23 11.64 7.95 -8.67
C ILE A 23 12.45 9.15 -9.15
N GLU A 24 13.71 8.94 -9.56
CA GLU A 24 14.60 10.00 -10.02
C GLU A 24 14.07 10.68 -11.28
N ARG A 25 13.66 9.91 -12.30
CA ARG A 25 13.08 10.47 -13.53
C ARG A 25 11.77 11.20 -13.30
N ILE A 26 10.92 10.68 -12.41
CA ILE A 26 9.65 11.33 -12.07
C ILE A 26 9.90 12.64 -11.30
N LYS A 27 10.86 12.67 -10.38
CA LYS A 27 11.22 13.87 -9.61
C LYS A 27 11.87 14.96 -10.45
N THR A 28 12.73 14.58 -11.38
CA THR A 28 13.44 15.52 -12.27
C THR A 28 12.52 16.11 -13.34
N GLY A 29 11.38 15.46 -13.63
CA GLY A 29 10.45 15.90 -14.66
C GLY A 29 10.81 15.42 -16.06
N ASP A 30 11.89 14.64 -16.21
CA ASP A 30 12.34 14.05 -17.47
C ASP A 30 11.64 12.71 -17.79
N ALA A 31 10.62 12.34 -17.00
CA ALA A 31 9.84 11.13 -17.23
C ALA A 31 8.94 11.26 -18.48
N GLU A 32 9.25 10.49 -19.51
CA GLU A 32 8.35 10.32 -20.66
C GLU A 32 7.01 9.68 -20.22
N PRO A 33 5.87 9.98 -20.88
CA PRO A 33 4.60 9.31 -20.62
C PRO A 33 4.66 7.77 -20.66
N SER A 34 5.57 7.21 -21.46
CA SER A 34 5.86 5.78 -21.52
C SER A 34 6.37 5.24 -20.17
N LEU A 35 7.31 5.96 -19.56
CA LEU A 35 7.92 5.65 -18.26
C LEU A 35 6.89 5.76 -17.13
N LEU A 36 6.04 6.78 -17.15
CA LEU A 36 4.97 6.95 -16.16
C LEU A 36 3.97 5.78 -16.18
N ASN A 37 3.61 5.32 -17.39
CA ASN A 37 2.76 4.15 -17.54
C ASN A 37 3.45 2.87 -17.06
N ALA A 38 4.74 2.71 -17.36
CA ALA A 38 5.54 1.59 -16.89
C ALA A 38 5.65 1.57 -15.36
N ALA A 39 5.92 2.73 -14.73
CA ALA A 39 5.97 2.86 -13.27
C ALA A 39 4.62 2.54 -12.61
N ARG A 40 3.50 3.00 -13.19
CA ARG A 40 2.15 2.67 -12.71
C ARG A 40 1.88 1.16 -12.78
N GLN A 41 2.27 0.52 -13.88
CA GLN A 41 2.10 -0.92 -14.07
C GLN A 41 3.00 -1.71 -13.12
N TYR A 42 4.25 -1.30 -12.97
CA TYR A 42 5.20 -1.87 -12.03
C TYR A 42 4.69 -1.85 -10.58
N LEU A 43 4.12 -0.73 -10.12
CA LEU A 43 3.49 -0.65 -8.80
C LEU A 43 2.31 -1.61 -8.69
N LYS A 44 1.45 -1.66 -9.71
CA LYS A 44 0.28 -2.55 -9.75
C LYS A 44 0.68 -4.02 -9.71
N ASP A 45 1.69 -4.43 -10.49
CA ASP A 45 2.15 -5.81 -10.59
C ASP A 45 2.76 -6.27 -9.25
N ASN A 46 3.37 -5.34 -8.50
CA ASN A 46 3.86 -5.58 -7.14
C ASN A 46 2.78 -5.40 -6.05
N SER A 47 1.50 -5.27 -6.44
CA SER A 47 0.37 -5.04 -5.54
C SER A 47 0.47 -3.78 -4.67
N ILE A 48 1.33 -2.82 -5.03
CA ILE A 48 1.48 -1.54 -4.36
C ILE A 48 0.38 -0.62 -4.89
N HIS A 49 -0.66 -0.42 -4.08
CA HIS A 49 -1.73 0.50 -4.40
C HIS A 49 -1.45 1.83 -3.69
N ALA A 50 -1.45 2.93 -4.44
CA ALA A 50 -1.60 4.25 -3.85
C ALA A 50 -3.06 4.37 -3.37
N SER A 51 -3.38 3.83 -2.21
CA SER A 51 -4.60 4.24 -1.53
C SER A 51 -4.44 5.72 -1.21
N LEU A 52 -5.42 6.54 -1.61
CA LEU A 52 -5.58 7.83 -0.95
C LEU A 52 -5.65 7.49 0.52
N LYS A 53 -4.78 8.10 1.35
CA LYS A 53 -4.93 8.03 2.81
C LYS A 53 -6.40 8.28 3.09
N GLN A 54 -7.10 7.24 3.51
CA GLN A 54 -8.44 7.40 4.03
C GLN A 54 -8.23 8.34 5.21
N ASP A 55 -8.77 9.55 5.12
CA ASP A 55 -8.54 10.58 6.11
C ASP A 55 -9.21 10.09 7.40
N ASP A 56 -8.41 9.46 8.27
CA ASP A 56 -8.84 8.80 9.51
C ASP A 56 -9.52 9.78 10.48
N ARG A 57 -9.45 11.09 10.20
CA ARG A 57 -10.14 12.16 10.93
C ARG A 57 -11.64 11.92 11.07
N LEU A 58 -12.27 11.29 10.07
CA LEU A 58 -13.69 10.89 10.15
C LEU A 58 -13.90 9.70 11.08
N GLN A 59 -12.98 8.73 11.12
CA GLN A 59 -13.03 7.61 12.06
C GLN A 59 -12.75 8.05 13.50
N ASP A 60 -11.81 8.98 13.69
CA ASP A 60 -11.51 9.58 15.00
C ASP A 60 -12.74 10.26 15.60
N LEU A 61 -13.52 10.99 14.79
CA LEU A 61 -14.78 11.59 15.24
C LEU A 61 -15.82 10.53 15.61
N VAL A 62 -15.93 9.45 14.83
CA VAL A 62 -16.82 8.31 15.14
C VAL A 62 -16.46 7.68 16.49
N SER A 63 -15.17 7.58 16.84
CA SER A 63 -14.72 7.06 18.13
C SER A 63 -15.01 7.97 19.34
N ILE A 64 -15.23 9.27 19.11
CA ILE A 64 -15.58 10.26 20.15
C ILE A 64 -17.10 10.31 20.34
N LEU A 65 -17.87 9.82 19.37
CA LEU A 65 -19.32 9.78 19.50
C LEU A 65 -19.71 8.80 20.61
N PRO A 66 -20.48 9.24 21.62
CA PRO A 66 -20.95 8.40 22.72
C PRO A 66 -22.14 7.52 22.27
N PHE A 67 -22.10 7.01 21.05
CA PHE A 67 -23.01 5.97 20.56
C PHE A 67 -22.26 4.65 20.66
N LYS A 68 -21.96 4.24 21.90
CA LYS A 68 -21.99 2.80 22.17
C LYS A 68 -23.46 2.46 22.09
N ASP A 69 -23.86 1.79 21.01
CA ASP A 69 -25.09 1.01 21.09
C ASP A 69 -24.82 -0.02 22.19
N ASP A 70 -25.32 0.30 23.39
CA ASP A 70 -25.59 -0.66 24.45
C ASP A 70 -26.72 -1.59 23.97
N GLU A 71 -26.51 -2.30 22.85
CA GLU A 71 -27.35 -3.39 22.36
C GLU A 71 -26.57 -4.72 22.29
N ASP A 72 -25.54 -4.85 23.12
CA ASP A 72 -25.02 -6.15 23.58
C ASP A 72 -25.65 -6.59 24.93
N ASP A 73 -26.75 -5.96 25.35
CA ASP A 73 -27.53 -6.35 26.54
C ASP A 73 -28.96 -6.80 26.14
N GLN A 74 -29.07 -8.00 25.54
CA GLN A 74 -30.22 -8.95 25.66
C GLN A 74 -30.29 -9.91 24.47
N LYS A 75 -29.37 -10.88 24.30
CA LYS A 75 -29.66 -12.24 23.76
C LYS A 75 -28.68 -13.30 24.27
N GLU A 76 -28.47 -13.37 25.58
CA GLU A 76 -28.26 -14.68 26.21
C GLU A 76 -29.40 -14.95 27.21
N ALA A 77 -29.90 -16.18 27.15
CA ALA A 77 -30.89 -16.82 28.02
C ALA A 77 -32.39 -16.48 27.82
N ILE A 78 -33.05 -17.18 26.88
CA ILE A 78 -34.20 -18.03 27.21
C ILE A 78 -34.11 -19.34 26.39
N GLN A 79 -34.27 -20.45 27.13
CA GLN A 79 -34.42 -21.88 26.77
C GLN A 79 -35.03 -22.23 25.41
#